data_AF-A0A1Q7H022-F1
#
_entry.id   AF-A0A1Q7H022-F1
#
_cell.length_a   1.000
_cell.length_b   1.000
_cell.length_c   1.000
_cell.angle_alpha   90.00
_cell.angle_beta   90.00
_cell.angle_gamma   90.00
#
_symmetry.space_group_name_H-M   'P 1'
#
loop_
_entity.id
_entity.type
_entity.pdbx_description
1 polymer ?
#
loop_
_entity_poly.entity_id
_entity_poly.type
_entity_poly.pdbx_seq_one_letter_code
_entity_poly.pdbx_strand_id
1 'polypeptide(L)'
;MMKRAVALLALTLCSGTAAAEAPVAEVSQLRLYSSFWQNLHHFLYVSAWATRPVVPRAPRLAMPLPPDPVVSLTPEEKSTWDAAVTYYDRNVASRDLLFDDDLTHVKLALADADDALGSVRIDEALRSTLLEAAPIYRKYWWTDHDAANRSWVERVSRQTPTVAGPIIARLTALYGVPWFTTPVRVDVVRAGKSQGAYTSNDPRPHIVVASGDSSYDGWSGTEMLFHESSHALFQKVRLAVDSAAKSANKQPRDLWHVVLFYITGEVTRQQLAKKGIEYRPYLYATGLFDRAWPAFREPVERHVRPFVDEQVTLDRMAAALAQALP
;
A
#
# COMPACT_ATOMS: atom_id res chain seq x y z
N MET A 1 -13.09 17.61 71.20
CA MET A 1 -13.43 18.11 69.85
C MET A 1 -12.38 17.62 68.85
N MET A 2 -12.64 16.49 68.18
CA MET A 2 -11.79 15.97 67.09
C MET A 2 -12.29 16.54 65.76
N LYS A 3 -11.47 17.32 65.06
CA LYS A 3 -11.75 17.79 63.70
C LYS A 3 -11.38 16.67 62.72
N ARG A 4 -12.40 16.08 62.08
CA ARG A 4 -12.26 15.16 60.94
C ARG A 4 -11.85 15.97 59.71
N ALA A 5 -10.68 15.68 59.15
CA ALA A 5 -10.30 16.15 57.82
C ALA A 5 -10.83 15.12 56.80
N VAL A 6 -11.76 15.56 55.96
CA VAL A 6 -12.24 14.80 54.80
C VAL A 6 -11.28 15.08 53.66
N ALA A 7 -10.55 14.06 53.21
CA ALA A 7 -9.75 14.13 51.99
C ALA A 7 -10.68 13.93 50.79
N LEU A 8 -10.86 14.99 49.98
CA LEU A 8 -11.52 14.88 48.68
C LEU A 8 -10.54 14.21 47.70
N LEU A 9 -10.87 13.00 47.27
CA LEU A 9 -10.19 12.34 46.16
C LEU A 9 -10.70 12.96 44.86
N ALA A 10 -9.93 13.85 44.24
CA ALA A 10 -10.23 14.37 42.92
C ALA A 10 -9.94 13.29 41.87
N LEU A 11 -10.99 12.63 41.38
CA LEU A 11 -10.92 11.81 40.17
C LEU A 11 -10.75 12.74 38.96
N THR A 12 -9.52 12.93 38.53
CA THR A 12 -9.20 13.51 37.22
C THR A 12 -9.59 12.50 36.14
N LEU A 13 -10.82 12.64 35.63
CA LEU A 13 -11.22 12.08 34.34
C LEU A 13 -10.37 12.74 33.26
N CYS A 14 -9.36 12.02 32.77
CA CYS A 14 -8.68 12.39 31.54
C CYS A 14 -9.67 12.16 30.40
N SER A 15 -10.40 13.22 30.03
CA SER A 15 -11.06 13.30 28.73
C SER A 15 -9.97 13.33 27.67
N GLY A 16 -9.57 12.16 27.19
CA GLY A 16 -8.63 12.04 26.09
C GLY A 16 -9.27 12.63 24.83
N THR A 17 -8.85 13.84 24.45
CA THR A 17 -8.95 14.24 23.05
C THR A 17 -8.15 13.21 22.27
N ALA A 18 -8.82 12.43 21.40
CA ALA A 18 -8.19 11.43 20.56
C ALA A 18 -7.04 12.10 19.79
N ALA A 19 -5.79 11.86 20.25
CA ALA A 19 -4.62 12.34 19.55
C ALA A 19 -4.58 11.59 18.21
N ALA A 20 -4.45 12.33 17.10
CA ALA A 20 -4.22 11.73 15.80
C ALA A 20 -3.08 10.70 15.91
N GLU A 21 -3.28 9.52 15.31
CA GLU A 21 -2.35 8.41 15.44
C GLU A 21 -0.94 8.83 15.02
N ALA A 22 0.05 8.57 15.88
CA ALA A 22 1.43 8.94 15.59
C ALA A 22 2.04 7.97 14.57
N PRO A 23 2.87 8.44 13.63
CA PRO A 23 3.58 7.53 12.73
C PRO A 23 4.49 6.59 13.54
N VAL A 24 4.53 5.32 13.13
CA VAL A 24 5.43 4.30 13.68
C VAL A 24 6.88 4.63 13.33
N ALA A 25 7.11 5.12 12.11
CA ALA A 25 8.41 5.59 11.64
C ALA A 25 8.24 6.64 10.54
N GLU A 26 9.29 7.44 10.33
CA GLU A 26 9.42 8.29 9.16
C GLU A 26 10.76 8.01 8.49
N VAL A 27 10.73 7.72 7.18
CA VAL A 27 11.94 7.54 6.36
C VAL A 27 11.78 8.29 5.05
N SER A 28 12.68 9.22 4.77
CA SER A 28 12.75 9.91 3.49
C SER A 28 11.43 10.55 3.03
N GLN A 29 10.77 11.28 3.93
CA GLN A 29 9.45 11.90 3.70
C GLN A 29 8.31 10.89 3.54
N LEU A 30 8.48 9.63 3.93
CA LEU A 30 7.41 8.64 4.04
C LEU A 30 7.11 8.41 5.51
N ARG A 31 5.90 8.75 5.95
CA ARG A 31 5.40 8.47 7.31
C ARG A 31 4.60 7.19 7.30
N LEU A 32 5.10 6.19 8.03
CA LEU A 32 4.51 4.87 8.10
C LEU A 32 3.60 4.76 9.32
N TYR A 33 2.37 4.32 9.10
CA TYR A 33 1.34 4.15 10.12
C TYR A 33 0.89 2.68 10.15
N SER A 34 0.45 2.22 11.32
CA SER A 34 -0.26 0.95 11.47
C SER A 34 -1.60 1.28 12.12
N SER A 35 -2.56 1.70 11.28
CA SER A 35 -3.79 2.31 11.77
C SER A 35 -4.89 1.28 11.98
N PHE A 36 -5.60 1.36 13.10
CA PHE A 36 -6.64 0.38 13.49
C PHE A 36 -7.72 0.26 12.42
N TRP A 37 -8.33 1.38 12.02
CA TRP A 37 -9.45 1.38 11.09
C TRP A 37 -9.06 0.95 9.67
N GLN A 38 -7.86 1.31 9.22
CA GLN A 38 -7.33 0.82 7.94
C GLN A 38 -7.19 -0.69 7.96
N ASN A 39 -6.61 -1.24 9.03
CA ASN A 39 -6.44 -2.67 9.16
C ASN A 39 -7.77 -3.41 9.25
N LEU A 40 -8.73 -2.91 10.04
CA LEU A 40 -10.07 -3.52 10.12
C LEU A 40 -10.79 -3.51 8.76
N HIS A 41 -10.80 -2.37 8.08
CA HIS A 41 -11.44 -2.23 6.76
C HIS A 41 -10.87 -3.23 5.75
N HIS A 42 -9.54 -3.32 5.66
CA HIS A 42 -8.90 -4.27 4.76
C HIS A 42 -9.07 -5.73 5.21
N PHE A 43 -9.09 -5.99 6.52
CA PHE A 43 -9.27 -7.35 7.03
C PHE A 43 -10.67 -7.89 6.76
N LEU A 44 -11.71 -7.06 6.90
CA LEU A 44 -13.07 -7.42 6.48
C LEU A 44 -13.17 -7.61 4.96
N TYR A 45 -12.45 -6.80 4.17
CA TYR A 45 -12.38 -6.96 2.72
C TYR A 45 -11.79 -8.31 2.30
N VAL A 46 -10.65 -8.71 2.86
CA VAL A 46 -10.04 -10.02 2.54
C VAL A 46 -10.85 -11.18 3.12
N SER A 47 -11.49 -11.00 4.28
CA SER A 47 -12.38 -12.00 4.90
C SER A 47 -13.60 -12.27 4.02
N ALA A 48 -14.23 -11.24 3.46
CA ALA A 48 -15.32 -11.38 2.50
C ALA A 48 -14.87 -12.11 1.23
N TRP A 49 -13.69 -11.80 0.71
CA TRP A 49 -13.15 -12.54 -0.43
C TRP A 49 -12.83 -14.00 -0.14
N ALA A 50 -12.52 -14.36 1.11
CA ALA A 50 -12.24 -15.72 1.51
C ALA A 50 -13.49 -16.62 1.52
N THR A 51 -14.69 -16.05 1.62
CA THR A 51 -15.95 -16.81 1.52
C THR A 51 -16.34 -17.14 0.07
N ARG A 52 -15.77 -16.42 -0.90
CA ARG A 52 -16.07 -16.59 -2.33
C ARG A 52 -15.36 -17.81 -2.92
N PRO A 53 -16.02 -18.56 -3.82
CA PRO A 53 -15.41 -19.70 -4.48
C PRO A 53 -14.17 -19.27 -5.28
N VAL A 54 -13.11 -20.08 -5.24
CA VAL A 54 -11.94 -19.89 -6.09
C VAL A 54 -12.28 -20.36 -7.49
N VAL A 55 -12.52 -19.42 -8.40
CA VAL A 55 -12.73 -19.71 -9.81
C VAL A 55 -11.37 -19.66 -10.53
N PRO A 56 -10.91 -20.77 -11.16
CA PRO A 56 -9.65 -20.77 -11.89
C PRO A 56 -9.61 -19.66 -12.94
N ARG A 57 -8.50 -18.92 -12.98
CA ARG A 57 -8.23 -17.82 -13.92
C ARG A 57 -9.12 -16.58 -13.77
N ALA A 58 -10.05 -16.55 -12.82
CA ALA A 58 -10.77 -15.33 -12.49
C ALA A 58 -9.87 -14.37 -11.69
N PRO A 59 -9.84 -13.08 -12.01
CA PRO A 59 -9.10 -12.10 -11.21
C PRO A 59 -9.71 -12.03 -9.81
N ARG A 60 -8.85 -12.06 -8.79
CA ARG A 60 -9.22 -11.78 -7.41
C ARG A 60 -8.78 -10.36 -7.09
N LEU A 61 -9.62 -9.59 -6.40
CA LEU A 61 -9.28 -8.23 -6.01
C LEU A 61 -8.61 -8.17 -4.63
N ALA A 62 -8.67 -9.24 -3.84
CA ALA A 62 -8.05 -9.36 -2.52
C ALA A 62 -6.88 -10.36 -2.51
N MET A 63 -5.95 -10.11 -1.59
CA MET A 63 -4.98 -11.12 -1.15
C MET A 63 -5.69 -12.30 -0.46
N PRO A 64 -5.01 -13.46 -0.34
CA PRO A 64 -5.42 -14.49 0.61
C PRO A 64 -5.48 -13.94 2.05
N LEU A 65 -6.26 -14.62 2.90
CA LEU A 65 -6.21 -14.35 4.33
C LEU A 65 -4.78 -14.57 4.85
N PRO A 66 -4.29 -13.74 5.79
CA PRO A 66 -3.01 -13.98 6.42
C PRO A 66 -3.07 -15.29 7.23
N PRO A 67 -1.94 -16.00 7.41
CA PRO A 67 -1.87 -17.27 8.13
C PRO A 67 -1.92 -17.07 9.65
N ASP A 68 -2.93 -16.34 10.13
CA ASP A 68 -3.07 -15.99 11.54
C ASP A 68 -3.66 -17.17 12.34
N PRO A 69 -3.47 -17.19 13.68
CA PRO A 69 -4.02 -18.24 14.53
C PRO A 69 -5.54 -18.37 14.38
N VAL A 70 -6.04 -19.61 14.41
CA VAL A 70 -7.48 -19.85 14.47
C VAL A 70 -8.01 -19.35 15.81
N VAL A 71 -8.97 -18.42 15.76
CA VAL A 71 -9.59 -17.86 16.96
C VAL A 71 -10.94 -18.52 17.23
N SER A 72 -11.29 -18.65 18.51
CA SER A 72 -12.59 -19.17 18.95
C SER A 72 -13.48 -18.01 19.40
N LEU A 73 -14.39 -17.58 18.53
CA LEU A 73 -15.39 -16.54 18.83
C LEU A 73 -16.54 -17.14 19.66
N THR A 74 -17.15 -16.34 20.54
CA THR A 74 -18.46 -16.74 21.12
C THR A 74 -19.53 -16.79 20.02
N PRO A 75 -20.68 -17.47 20.23
CA PRO A 75 -21.76 -17.49 19.25
C PRO A 75 -22.23 -16.08 18.84
N GLU A 76 -22.31 -15.15 19.78
CA GLU A 76 -22.71 -13.76 19.55
C GLU A 76 -21.66 -13.01 18.72
N GLU A 77 -20.39 -13.09 19.13
CA GLU A 77 -19.28 -12.47 18.39
C GLU A 77 -19.18 -13.04 16.97
N LYS A 78 -19.35 -14.36 16.81
CA LYS A 78 -19.38 -15.00 15.50
C LYS A 78 -20.51 -14.45 14.64
N SER A 79 -21.72 -14.33 15.18
CA SER A 79 -22.86 -13.79 14.45
C SER A 79 -22.60 -12.35 13.99
N THR A 80 -22.03 -11.50 14.85
CA THR A 80 -21.69 -10.12 14.51
C THR A 80 -20.58 -10.05 13.46
N TRP A 81 -19.53 -10.85 13.59
CA TRP A 81 -18.43 -10.90 12.63
C TRP A 81 -18.90 -11.38 11.25
N ASP A 82 -19.67 -12.48 11.20
CA ASP A 82 -20.22 -13.03 9.96
C ASP A 82 -21.16 -12.02 9.26
N ALA A 83 -21.92 -11.22 10.03
CA ALA A 83 -22.76 -10.15 9.49
C ALA A 83 -21.92 -9.06 8.83
N ALA A 84 -20.80 -8.65 9.46
CA ALA A 84 -19.88 -7.68 8.88
C ALA A 84 -19.21 -8.22 7.60
N VAL A 85 -18.76 -9.47 7.62
CA VAL A 85 -18.21 -10.15 6.43
C VAL A 85 -19.24 -10.22 5.30
N THR A 86 -20.50 -10.52 5.62
CA THR A 86 -21.61 -10.56 4.65
C THR A 86 -21.89 -9.17 4.06
N TYR A 87 -21.85 -8.12 4.88
CA TYR A 87 -21.98 -6.74 4.41
C TYR A 87 -20.86 -6.40 3.41
N TYR A 88 -19.61 -6.73 3.77
CA TYR A 88 -18.46 -6.49 2.89
C TYR A 88 -18.55 -7.29 1.60
N ASP A 89 -18.95 -8.56 1.65
CA ASP A 89 -19.13 -9.39 0.46
C ASP A 89 -20.14 -8.76 -0.52
N ARG A 90 -21.26 -8.28 -0.02
CA ARG A 90 -22.34 -7.71 -0.85
C ARG A 90 -22.03 -6.32 -1.39
N ASN A 91 -21.39 -5.46 -0.59
CA ASN A 91 -21.31 -4.03 -0.87
C ASN A 91 -19.91 -3.52 -1.22
N VAL A 92 -18.86 -4.26 -0.87
CA VAL A 92 -17.47 -3.77 -0.95
C VAL A 92 -16.58 -4.70 -1.78
N ALA A 93 -16.63 -6.01 -1.57
CA ALA A 93 -15.65 -6.96 -2.10
C ALA A 93 -15.59 -7.02 -3.63
N SER A 94 -16.66 -6.66 -4.34
CA SER A 94 -16.66 -6.60 -5.81
C SER A 94 -16.09 -5.29 -6.39
N ARG A 95 -15.71 -4.33 -5.55
CA ARG A 95 -15.19 -3.01 -5.93
C ARG A 95 -13.67 -2.97 -5.70
N ASP A 96 -12.95 -2.19 -6.50
CA ASP A 96 -11.50 -2.04 -6.39
C ASP A 96 -11.15 -0.97 -5.35
N LEU A 97 -10.33 -1.30 -4.34
CA LEU A 97 -9.92 -0.38 -3.26
C LEU A 97 -9.14 0.86 -3.73
N LEU A 98 -8.66 0.90 -4.98
CA LEU A 98 -7.93 2.01 -5.57
C LEU A 98 -8.75 2.78 -6.62
N PHE A 99 -9.49 2.07 -7.49
CA PHE A 99 -10.15 2.67 -8.65
C PHE A 99 -11.62 3.02 -8.42
N ASP A 100 -12.16 2.67 -7.25
CA ASP A 100 -13.47 3.11 -6.83
C ASP A 100 -13.37 4.38 -5.98
N ASP A 101 -14.02 5.46 -6.43
CA ASP A 101 -13.93 6.77 -5.80
C ASP A 101 -14.48 6.76 -4.36
N ASP A 102 -15.60 6.08 -4.11
CA ASP A 102 -16.18 6.01 -2.77
C ASP A 102 -15.24 5.24 -1.83
N LEU A 103 -14.63 4.14 -2.29
CA LEU A 103 -13.70 3.38 -1.45
C LEU A 103 -12.38 4.13 -1.23
N THR A 104 -11.96 4.95 -2.19
CA THR A 104 -10.86 5.90 -1.97
C THR A 104 -11.23 6.94 -0.91
N HIS A 105 -12.45 7.48 -0.95
CA HIS A 105 -12.95 8.39 0.10
C HIS A 105 -13.04 7.71 1.47
N VAL A 106 -13.52 6.47 1.55
CA VAL A 106 -13.53 5.66 2.78
C VAL A 106 -12.11 5.51 3.31
N LYS A 107 -11.15 5.10 2.48
CA LYS A 107 -9.74 4.99 2.87
C LYS A 107 -9.24 6.30 3.47
N LEU A 108 -9.44 7.42 2.80
CA LEU A 108 -8.96 8.72 3.28
C LEU A 108 -9.61 9.10 4.62
N ALA A 109 -10.91 8.85 4.76
CA ALA A 109 -11.67 9.19 5.95
C ALA A 109 -11.26 8.33 7.17
N LEU A 110 -10.93 7.05 6.96
CA LEU A 110 -10.48 6.14 8.02
C LEU A 110 -9.03 6.37 8.47
N ALA A 111 -8.21 7.08 7.69
CA ALA A 111 -6.78 7.26 7.95
C ALA A 111 -6.50 8.03 9.25
N ASP A 112 -7.27 9.08 9.53
CA ASP A 112 -7.11 9.95 10.70
C ASP A 112 -8.32 9.87 11.65
N ALA A 113 -9.09 8.79 11.57
CA ALA A 113 -10.34 8.64 12.31
C ALA A 113 -10.10 8.35 13.79
N ASP A 114 -10.91 8.99 14.65
CA ASP A 114 -11.01 8.63 16.06
C ASP A 114 -11.72 7.28 16.27
N ASP A 115 -11.66 6.74 17.49
CA ASP A 115 -12.29 5.48 17.86
C ASP A 115 -13.84 5.49 17.73
N ALA A 116 -14.47 6.67 17.72
CA ALA A 116 -15.92 6.79 17.57
C ALA A 116 -16.35 6.91 16.10
N LEU A 117 -15.41 7.07 15.17
CA LEU A 117 -15.63 7.49 13.78
C LEU A 117 -16.49 8.77 13.68
N GLY A 118 -16.59 9.57 14.74
CA GLY A 118 -17.67 10.56 14.90
C GLY A 118 -17.63 11.70 13.86
N SER A 119 -16.43 12.06 13.42
CA SER A 119 -16.18 13.12 12.43
C SER A 119 -16.03 12.60 10.98
N VAL A 120 -15.99 11.28 10.80
CA VAL A 120 -15.71 10.62 9.53
C VAL A 120 -16.95 10.65 8.64
N ARG A 121 -16.82 11.10 7.39
CA ARG A 121 -17.91 11.09 6.41
C ARG A 121 -17.85 9.80 5.56
N ILE A 122 -18.50 8.76 6.05
CA ILE A 122 -18.73 7.49 5.36
C ILE A 122 -20.21 7.11 5.45
N ASP A 123 -20.65 6.19 4.60
CA ASP A 123 -22.00 5.60 4.65
C ASP A 123 -22.32 5.07 6.05
N GLU A 124 -23.56 5.28 6.51
CA GLU A 124 -23.96 4.95 7.88
C GLU A 124 -24.00 3.45 8.13
N ALA A 125 -24.39 2.65 7.12
CA ALA A 125 -24.37 1.20 7.26
C ALA A 125 -22.92 0.67 7.33
N LEU A 126 -22.00 1.25 6.55
CA LEU A 126 -20.58 0.94 6.67
C LEU A 126 -20.02 1.34 8.06
N ARG A 127 -20.39 2.53 8.55
CA ARG A 127 -19.99 3.01 9.89
C ARG A 127 -20.45 2.03 10.98
N SER A 128 -21.75 1.68 11.00
CA SER A 128 -22.30 0.72 11.99
C SER A 128 -21.57 -0.62 11.91
N THR A 129 -21.37 -1.13 10.69
CA THR A 129 -20.66 -2.39 10.45
C THR A 129 -19.24 -2.36 11.03
N LEU A 130 -18.49 -1.27 10.81
CA LEU A 130 -17.14 -1.10 11.36
C LEU A 130 -17.14 -1.01 12.89
N LEU A 131 -18.04 -0.21 13.47
CA LEU A 131 -18.15 -0.04 14.92
C LEU A 131 -18.55 -1.33 15.65
N GLU A 132 -19.44 -2.12 15.07
CA GLU A 132 -19.87 -3.41 15.63
C GLU A 132 -18.78 -4.49 15.52
N ALA A 133 -18.03 -4.53 14.42
CA ALA A 133 -16.93 -5.47 14.24
C ALA A 133 -15.67 -5.10 15.04
N ALA A 134 -15.47 -3.81 15.34
CA ALA A 134 -14.25 -3.32 15.97
C ALA A 134 -13.90 -3.96 17.33
N PRO A 135 -14.82 -4.17 18.29
CA PRO A 135 -14.50 -4.85 19.55
C PRO A 135 -13.98 -6.28 19.34
N ILE A 136 -14.57 -7.01 18.39
CA ILE A 136 -14.16 -8.38 18.06
C ILE A 136 -12.79 -8.34 17.41
N TYR A 137 -12.58 -7.42 16.46
CA TYR A 137 -11.29 -7.24 15.82
C TYR A 137 -10.17 -6.94 16.81
N ARG A 138 -10.44 -5.99 17.71
CA ARG A 138 -9.54 -5.55 18.78
C ARG A 138 -9.17 -6.71 19.72
N LYS A 139 -10.13 -7.56 20.05
CA LYS A 139 -9.96 -8.70 20.97
C LYS A 139 -9.11 -9.82 20.38
N TYR A 140 -9.31 -10.15 19.11
CA TYR A 140 -8.79 -11.40 18.55
C TYR A 140 -7.62 -11.24 17.57
N TRP A 141 -7.52 -10.13 16.85
CA TRP A 141 -6.54 -10.01 15.75
C TRP A 141 -5.70 -8.73 15.81
N TRP A 142 -6.23 -7.63 16.35
CA TRP A 142 -5.55 -6.33 16.27
C TRP A 142 -4.14 -6.34 16.85
N THR A 143 -3.95 -6.92 18.03
CA THR A 143 -2.63 -6.99 18.68
C THR A 143 -1.58 -7.64 17.79
N ASP A 144 -1.91 -8.77 17.17
CA ASP A 144 -0.99 -9.52 16.31
C ASP A 144 -0.78 -8.81 14.96
N HIS A 145 -1.85 -8.24 14.40
CA HIS A 145 -1.77 -7.49 13.13
C HIS A 145 -0.93 -6.23 13.27
N ASP A 146 -1.14 -5.44 14.33
CA ASP A 146 -0.36 -4.25 14.63
C ASP A 146 1.10 -4.61 14.91
N ALA A 147 1.37 -5.66 15.69
CA ALA A 147 2.72 -6.13 15.95
C ALA A 147 3.43 -6.56 14.64
N ALA A 148 2.75 -7.28 13.75
CA ALA A 148 3.29 -7.69 12.45
C ALA A 148 3.58 -6.47 11.55
N ASN A 149 2.66 -5.50 11.48
CA ASN A 149 2.84 -4.26 10.74
C ASN A 149 4.04 -3.47 11.28
N ARG A 150 4.11 -3.25 12.59
CA ARG A 150 5.23 -2.53 13.24
C ARG A 150 6.55 -3.25 13.02
N SER A 151 6.58 -4.58 13.10
CA SER A 151 7.79 -5.35 12.82
C SER A 151 8.25 -5.16 11.36
N TRP A 152 7.33 -5.15 10.39
CA TRP A 152 7.65 -4.85 9.00
C TRP A 152 8.18 -3.41 8.85
N VAL A 153 7.50 -2.43 9.45
CA VAL A 153 7.92 -1.02 9.44
C VAL A 153 9.32 -0.86 10.02
N GLU A 154 9.62 -1.49 11.14
CA GLU A 154 10.94 -1.45 11.77
C GLU A 154 12.03 -2.04 10.87
N ARG A 155 11.76 -3.19 10.22
CA ARG A 155 12.72 -3.79 9.28
C ARG A 155 13.01 -2.87 8.10
N VAL A 156 11.97 -2.37 7.44
CA VAL A 156 12.12 -1.53 6.24
C VAL A 156 12.73 -0.17 6.60
N SER A 157 12.34 0.42 7.74
CA SER A 157 12.88 1.71 8.21
C SER A 157 14.34 1.61 8.65
N ARG A 158 14.81 0.43 9.05
CA ARG A 158 16.22 0.20 9.40
C ARG A 158 17.12 0.15 8.17
N GLN A 159 16.68 -0.50 7.10
CA GLN A 159 17.52 -0.73 5.91
C GLN A 159 17.45 0.44 4.89
N THR A 160 16.27 1.04 4.72
CA THR A 160 16.00 2.05 3.69
C THR A 160 16.92 3.29 3.76
N PRO A 161 17.22 3.88 4.94
CA PRO A 161 18.07 5.07 5.03
C PRO A 161 19.45 4.91 4.39
N THR A 162 19.99 3.69 4.40
CA THR A 162 21.33 3.43 3.87
C THR A 162 21.43 3.62 2.35
N VAL A 163 20.31 3.51 1.62
CA VAL A 163 20.23 3.57 0.15
C VAL A 163 19.27 4.64 -0.37
N ALA A 164 18.43 5.23 0.50
CA ALA A 164 17.35 6.11 0.09
C ALA A 164 17.83 7.35 -0.67
N GLY A 165 18.85 8.06 -0.16
CA GLY A 165 19.34 9.29 -0.80
C GLY A 165 19.74 9.09 -2.27
N PRO A 166 20.64 8.14 -2.57
CA PRO A 166 21.00 7.80 -3.94
C PRO A 166 19.83 7.30 -4.81
N ILE A 167 18.90 6.51 -4.27
CA ILE A 167 17.71 6.06 -5.00
C ILE A 167 16.83 7.25 -5.38
N ILE A 168 16.51 8.11 -4.40
CA ILE A 168 15.67 9.30 -4.61
C ILE A 168 16.29 10.21 -5.67
N ALA A 169 17.58 10.54 -5.55
CA ALA A 169 18.27 11.38 -6.52
C ALA A 169 18.16 10.81 -7.94
N ARG A 170 18.38 9.50 -8.09
CA ARG A 170 18.27 8.77 -9.36
C ARG A 170 16.85 8.77 -9.93
N LEU A 171 15.83 8.48 -9.11
CA LEU A 171 14.43 8.49 -9.56
C LEU A 171 13.98 9.90 -9.96
N THR A 172 14.30 10.92 -9.15
CA THR A 172 13.93 12.31 -9.46
C THR A 172 14.60 12.82 -10.73
N ALA A 173 15.84 12.41 -11.00
CA ALA A 173 16.54 12.77 -12.23
C ALA A 173 15.88 12.13 -13.46
N LEU A 174 15.56 10.83 -13.40
CA LEU A 174 14.89 10.13 -14.49
C LEU A 174 13.47 10.66 -14.73
N TYR A 175 12.72 10.95 -13.67
CA TYR A 175 11.35 11.43 -13.78
C TYR A 175 11.26 12.92 -14.12
N GLY A 176 12.32 13.68 -13.83
CA GLY A 176 12.34 15.14 -14.00
C GLY A 176 11.39 15.87 -13.03
N VAL A 177 11.13 15.28 -11.86
CA VAL A 177 10.25 15.82 -10.82
C VAL A 177 10.99 15.70 -9.48
N PRO A 178 11.00 16.74 -8.63
CA PRO A 178 11.64 16.67 -7.32
C PRO A 178 10.94 15.67 -6.39
N TRP A 179 11.65 15.21 -5.37
CA TRP A 179 11.06 14.39 -4.31
C TRP A 179 10.05 15.20 -3.48
N PHE A 180 9.26 14.52 -2.66
CA PHE A 180 8.27 15.14 -1.81
C PHE A 180 8.90 16.13 -0.81
N THR A 181 8.31 17.32 -0.70
CA THR A 181 8.65 18.31 0.34
C THR A 181 7.75 18.21 1.57
N THR A 182 6.60 17.54 1.42
CA THR A 182 5.65 17.26 2.49
C THR A 182 5.60 15.74 2.67
N PRO A 183 5.60 15.24 3.91
CA PRO A 183 5.56 13.80 4.14
C PRO A 183 4.34 13.13 3.51
N VAL A 184 4.58 12.06 2.78
CA VAL A 184 3.57 11.16 2.21
C VAL A 184 3.17 10.14 3.27
N ARG A 185 1.86 9.94 3.41
CA ARG A 185 1.31 8.94 4.32
C ARG A 185 1.39 7.55 3.70
N VAL A 186 1.87 6.59 4.48
CA VAL A 186 1.92 5.16 4.16
C VAL A 186 1.18 4.39 5.25
N ASP A 187 0.01 3.84 4.95
CA ASP A 187 -0.68 2.93 5.85
C ASP A 187 -0.23 1.49 5.61
N VAL A 188 0.34 0.89 6.64
CA VAL A 188 0.71 -0.52 6.65
C VAL A 188 -0.47 -1.30 7.22
N VAL A 189 -0.99 -2.22 6.39
CA VAL A 189 -2.11 -3.10 6.76
C VAL A 189 -1.64 -4.55 6.78
N ARG A 190 -2.31 -5.41 7.54
CA ARG A 190 -1.93 -6.83 7.62
C ARG A 190 -2.08 -7.55 6.28
N ALA A 191 -3.19 -7.32 5.59
CA ALA A 191 -3.50 -7.82 4.26
C ALA A 191 -4.39 -6.81 3.53
N GLY A 192 -4.46 -6.85 2.20
CA GLY A 192 -5.23 -5.88 1.43
C GLY A 192 -5.60 -6.34 0.02
N LYS A 193 -5.59 -5.42 -0.95
CA LYS A 193 -5.90 -5.77 -2.34
C LYS A 193 -4.84 -6.70 -2.93
N SER A 194 -5.22 -7.43 -3.98
CA SER A 194 -4.45 -8.54 -4.58
C SER A 194 -3.02 -8.20 -5.00
N GLN A 195 -2.73 -6.93 -5.26
CA GLN A 195 -1.43 -6.43 -5.65
C GLN A 195 -0.49 -6.19 -4.46
N GLY A 196 -0.98 -6.32 -3.22
CA GLY A 196 -0.21 -6.13 -1.99
C GLY A 196 0.04 -4.67 -1.62
N ALA A 197 0.13 -3.76 -2.59
CA ALA A 197 0.28 -2.32 -2.36
C ALA A 197 -0.48 -1.49 -3.39
N TYR A 198 -0.78 -0.23 -3.06
CA TYR A 198 -1.33 0.75 -3.99
C TYR A 198 -1.19 2.19 -3.50
N THR A 199 -1.28 3.13 -4.44
CA THR A 199 -1.19 4.57 -4.20
C THR A 199 -2.36 5.31 -4.84
N SER A 200 -3.12 6.07 -4.04
CA SER A 200 -4.02 7.11 -4.56
C SER A 200 -3.27 8.44 -4.56
N ASN A 201 -3.42 9.25 -5.62
CA ASN A 201 -2.71 10.53 -5.77
C ASN A 201 -3.55 11.76 -5.40
N ASP A 202 -4.87 11.62 -5.28
CA ASP A 202 -5.84 12.69 -5.03
C ASP A 202 -6.50 12.49 -3.64
N PRO A 203 -6.58 13.51 -2.76
CA PRO A 203 -6.07 14.89 -2.91
C PRO A 203 -4.57 15.04 -2.74
N ARG A 204 -3.91 14.03 -2.18
CA ARG A 204 -2.45 13.91 -2.08
C ARG A 204 -2.05 12.44 -2.15
N PRO A 205 -0.79 12.13 -2.46
CA PRO A 205 -0.28 10.76 -2.42
C PRO A 205 -0.55 10.10 -1.06
N HIS A 206 -1.23 8.96 -1.09
CA HIS A 206 -1.53 8.11 0.05
C HIS A 206 -1.34 6.66 -0.33
N ILE A 207 -0.29 6.07 0.21
CA ILE A 207 0.17 4.71 -0.06
C ILE A 207 -0.44 3.76 0.97
N VAL A 208 -0.85 2.58 0.53
CA VAL A 208 -1.19 1.43 1.38
C VAL A 208 -0.28 0.26 1.00
N VAL A 209 0.31 -0.40 2.00
CA VAL A 209 1.18 -1.57 1.80
C VAL A 209 0.78 -2.68 2.77
N ALA A 210 0.63 -3.91 2.25
CA ALA A 210 0.33 -5.08 3.06
C ALA A 210 1.61 -5.68 3.67
N SER A 211 1.74 -5.67 4.98
CA SER A 211 2.88 -6.28 5.71
C SER A 211 2.89 -7.81 5.62
N GLY A 212 1.73 -8.43 5.36
CA GLY A 212 1.59 -9.87 5.21
C GLY A 212 1.98 -10.40 3.83
N ASP A 213 2.33 -9.54 2.89
CA ASP A 213 2.88 -9.98 1.62
C ASP A 213 4.37 -10.36 1.77
N SER A 214 4.65 -11.65 1.85
CA SER A 214 6.03 -12.17 1.95
C SER A 214 6.92 -11.77 0.77
N SER A 215 6.35 -11.36 -0.38
CA SER A 215 7.14 -10.85 -1.50
C SER A 215 7.78 -9.48 -1.21
N TYR A 216 7.44 -8.85 -0.08
CA TYR A 216 8.04 -7.60 0.41
C TYR A 216 9.13 -7.81 1.46
N ASP A 217 9.57 -9.04 1.69
CA ASP A 217 10.68 -9.31 2.60
C ASP A 217 12.02 -8.81 2.05
N GLY A 218 12.97 -8.55 2.96
CA GLY A 218 14.28 -8.00 2.61
C GLY A 218 14.16 -6.66 1.87
N TRP A 219 14.98 -6.47 0.84
CA TRP A 219 15.05 -5.22 0.09
C TRP A 219 13.83 -4.94 -0.81
N SER A 220 12.97 -5.93 -1.05
CA SER A 220 11.76 -5.73 -1.86
C SER A 220 10.76 -4.81 -1.19
N GLY A 221 10.68 -4.79 0.15
CA GLY A 221 9.90 -3.77 0.86
C GLY A 221 10.41 -2.34 0.64
N THR A 222 11.73 -2.16 0.54
CA THR A 222 12.33 -0.86 0.19
C THR A 222 12.04 -0.48 -1.26
N GLU A 223 12.20 -1.42 -2.21
CA GLU A 223 11.81 -1.19 -3.61
C GLU A 223 10.34 -0.78 -3.70
N MET A 224 9.45 -1.48 -2.99
CA MET A 224 8.02 -1.24 -3.05
C MET A 224 7.64 0.15 -2.53
N LEU A 225 8.24 0.63 -1.45
CA LEU A 225 8.01 2.01 -0.98
C LEU A 225 8.37 3.05 -2.06
N PHE A 226 9.48 2.85 -2.77
CA PHE A 226 9.88 3.76 -3.85
C PHE A 226 9.03 3.59 -5.11
N HIS A 227 8.58 2.37 -5.43
CA HIS A 227 7.69 2.10 -6.55
C HIS A 227 6.34 2.80 -6.33
N GLU A 228 5.75 2.61 -5.15
CA GLU A 228 4.49 3.25 -4.78
C GLU A 228 4.60 4.77 -4.76
N SER A 229 5.68 5.30 -4.17
CA SER A 229 5.99 6.73 -4.24
C SER A 229 6.11 7.24 -5.68
N SER A 230 6.66 6.42 -6.58
CA SER A 230 6.86 6.81 -7.98
C SER A 230 5.53 7.01 -8.71
N HIS A 231 4.41 6.41 -8.28
CA HIS A 231 3.09 6.69 -8.87
C HIS A 231 2.71 8.17 -8.84
N ALA A 232 3.20 8.95 -7.87
CA ALA A 232 2.96 10.40 -7.78
C ALA A 232 3.93 11.24 -8.61
N LEU A 233 5.09 10.69 -9.01
CA LEU A 233 6.19 11.42 -9.64
C LEU A 233 6.37 11.07 -11.13
N PHE A 234 5.80 9.95 -11.57
CA PHE A 234 6.09 9.34 -12.87
C PHE A 234 5.34 9.93 -14.07
N GLN A 235 4.50 10.95 -13.85
CA GLN A 235 3.57 11.45 -14.88
C GLN A 235 4.27 11.85 -16.18
N LYS A 236 5.45 12.48 -16.10
CA LYS A 236 6.22 12.87 -17.29
C LYS A 236 6.64 11.66 -18.13
N VAL A 237 7.15 10.60 -17.49
CA VAL A 237 7.58 9.37 -18.17
C VAL A 237 6.37 8.63 -18.74
N ARG A 238 5.30 8.51 -17.96
CA ARG A 238 4.02 7.94 -18.42
C ARG A 238 3.52 8.62 -19.69
N LEU A 239 3.43 9.96 -19.68
CA LEU A 239 2.94 10.71 -20.84
C LEU A 239 3.80 10.51 -22.08
N ALA A 240 5.13 10.44 -21.95
CA ALA A 240 6.03 10.16 -23.06
C ALA A 240 5.79 8.76 -23.65
N VAL A 241 5.71 7.74 -22.79
CA VAL A 241 5.44 6.35 -23.19
C VAL A 241 4.06 6.21 -23.85
N ASP A 242 3.01 6.74 -23.22
CA ASP A 242 1.65 6.68 -23.73
C ASP A 242 1.52 7.43 -25.07
N SER A 243 2.14 8.60 -25.20
CA SER A 243 2.12 9.40 -26.43
C SER A 243 2.87 8.69 -27.57
N ALA A 244 4.05 8.14 -27.30
CA ALA A 244 4.82 7.41 -28.31
C ALA A 244 4.08 6.14 -28.78
N ALA A 245 3.48 5.38 -27.86
CA ALA A 245 2.66 4.22 -28.20
C ALA A 245 1.47 4.63 -29.07
N LYS A 246 0.75 5.70 -28.69
CA LYS A 246 -0.37 6.22 -29.48
C LYS A 246 0.06 6.67 -30.87
N SER A 247 1.18 7.36 -31.00
CA SER A 247 1.75 7.76 -32.31
C SER A 247 2.15 6.56 -33.18
N ALA A 248 2.49 5.43 -32.57
CA ALA A 248 2.73 4.16 -33.25
C ALA A 248 1.43 3.34 -33.50
N ASN A 249 0.25 3.92 -33.28
CA ASN A 249 -1.06 3.24 -33.36
C ASN A 249 -1.19 2.04 -32.41
N LYS A 250 -0.56 2.09 -31.24
CA LYS A 250 -0.62 1.07 -30.19
C LYS A 250 -1.28 1.62 -28.92
N GLN A 251 -1.96 0.77 -28.17
CA GLN A 251 -2.59 1.12 -26.89
C GLN A 251 -2.33 0.05 -25.80
N PRO A 252 -1.06 -0.10 -25.37
CA PRO A 252 -0.69 -1.12 -24.40
C PRO A 252 -1.10 -0.69 -22.98
N ARG A 253 -2.24 -1.19 -22.49
CA ARG A 253 -2.87 -0.76 -21.22
C ARG A 253 -1.92 -0.67 -20.02
N ASP A 254 -1.06 -1.68 -19.85
CA ASP A 254 -0.21 -1.81 -18.65
C ASP A 254 1.23 -1.35 -18.85
N LEU A 255 1.61 -0.90 -20.05
CA LEU A 255 3.02 -0.63 -20.37
C LEU A 255 3.63 0.42 -19.44
N TRP A 256 2.92 1.52 -19.18
CA TRP A 256 3.43 2.56 -18.29
C TRP A 256 3.74 2.02 -16.89
N HIS A 257 2.95 1.05 -16.39
CA HIS A 257 3.13 0.45 -15.07
C HIS A 257 4.30 -0.52 -15.06
N VAL A 258 4.50 -1.27 -16.15
CA VAL A 258 5.66 -2.14 -16.34
C VAL A 258 6.96 -1.31 -16.38
N VAL A 259 6.95 -0.18 -17.08
CA VAL A 259 8.09 0.75 -17.14
C VAL A 259 8.38 1.35 -15.76
N LEU A 260 7.34 1.70 -14.97
CA LEU A 260 7.48 2.17 -13.58
C LEU A 260 8.19 1.12 -12.70
N PHE A 261 7.71 -0.13 -12.73
CA PHE A 261 8.32 -1.25 -12.02
C PHE A 261 9.78 -1.44 -12.42
N TYR A 262 10.05 -1.45 -13.73
CA TYR A 262 11.39 -1.67 -14.26
C TYR A 262 12.38 -0.59 -13.82
N ILE A 263 12.01 0.69 -13.95
CA ILE A 263 12.87 1.80 -13.57
C ILE A 263 13.16 1.77 -12.07
N THR A 264 12.13 1.61 -11.24
CA THR A 264 12.29 1.61 -9.77
C THR A 264 13.13 0.42 -9.30
N GLY A 265 12.87 -0.76 -9.86
CA GLY A 265 13.60 -1.97 -9.57
C GLY A 265 15.08 -1.91 -9.98
N GLU A 266 15.38 -1.44 -11.20
CA GLU A 266 16.77 -1.30 -11.64
C GLU A 266 17.54 -0.23 -10.89
N VAL A 267 16.92 0.91 -10.58
CA VAL A 267 17.57 1.94 -9.75
C VAL A 267 17.91 1.37 -8.37
N THR A 268 16.98 0.67 -7.74
CA THR A 268 17.18 0.02 -6.43
C THR A 268 18.30 -1.00 -6.50
N ARG A 269 18.27 -1.91 -7.49
CA ARG A 269 19.32 -2.92 -7.72
C ARG A 269 20.69 -2.30 -7.91
N GLN A 270 20.80 -1.26 -8.73
CA GLN A 270 22.07 -0.57 -8.99
C GLN A 270 22.63 0.10 -7.72
N GLN A 271 21.78 0.70 -6.86
CA GLN A 271 22.25 1.30 -5.62
C GLN A 271 22.66 0.26 -4.57
N LEU A 272 21.97 -0.88 -4.52
CA LEU A 272 22.35 -2.00 -3.66
C LEU A 272 23.66 -2.65 -4.11
N ALA A 273 23.84 -2.83 -5.42
CA ALA A 273 25.07 -3.38 -5.99
C ALA A 273 26.31 -2.52 -5.64
N LYS A 274 26.18 -1.19 -5.58
CA LYS A 274 27.27 -0.29 -5.12
C LYS A 274 27.70 -0.52 -3.67
N LYS A 275 26.87 -1.20 -2.87
CA LYS A 275 27.16 -1.61 -1.49
C LYS A 275 27.55 -3.09 -1.39
N GLY A 276 27.78 -3.77 -2.52
CA GLY A 276 28.08 -5.20 -2.54
C GLY A 276 26.89 -6.09 -2.19
N ILE A 277 25.66 -5.56 -2.30
CA ILE A 277 24.44 -6.33 -2.03
C ILE A 277 23.89 -6.82 -3.38
N GLU A 278 23.86 -8.14 -3.54
CA GLU A 278 23.16 -8.77 -4.65
C GLU A 278 21.64 -8.65 -4.41
N TYR A 279 20.93 -8.17 -5.42
CA TYR A 279 19.50 -7.97 -5.35
C TYR A 279 18.86 -8.30 -6.69
N ARG A 280 17.71 -8.96 -6.64
CA ARG A 280 16.86 -9.24 -7.81
C ARG A 280 15.60 -8.36 -7.69
N PRO A 281 15.36 -7.43 -8.63
CA PRO A 281 14.21 -6.54 -8.58
C PRO A 281 12.89 -7.30 -8.44
N TYR A 282 11.91 -6.68 -7.79
CA TYR A 282 10.62 -7.27 -7.47
C TYR A 282 9.91 -7.84 -8.71
N LEU A 283 9.96 -7.09 -9.82
CA LEU A 283 9.41 -7.47 -11.12
C LEU A 283 9.92 -8.84 -11.60
N TYR A 284 11.19 -9.16 -11.31
CA TYR A 284 11.82 -10.42 -11.64
C TYR A 284 11.64 -11.48 -10.57
N ALA A 285 11.74 -11.12 -9.29
CA ALA A 285 11.66 -12.05 -8.16
C ALA A 285 10.27 -12.70 -8.06
N THR A 286 9.22 -11.95 -8.39
CA THR A 286 7.83 -12.43 -8.37
C THR A 286 7.34 -12.97 -9.72
N GLY A 287 8.22 -13.04 -10.72
CA GLY A 287 7.90 -13.53 -12.06
C GLY A 287 6.83 -12.70 -12.78
N LEU A 288 6.64 -11.42 -12.44
CA LEU A 288 5.59 -10.57 -13.01
C LEU A 288 5.73 -10.43 -14.53
N PHE A 289 6.95 -10.32 -15.06
CA PHE A 289 7.16 -10.39 -16.50
C PHE A 289 6.61 -11.67 -17.11
N ASP A 290 6.87 -12.83 -16.50
CA ASP A 290 6.50 -14.11 -17.12
C ASP A 290 5.01 -14.42 -16.95
N ARG A 291 4.42 -14.07 -15.80
CA ARG A 291 3.03 -14.42 -15.46
C ARG A 291 1.98 -13.38 -15.86
N ALA A 292 2.34 -12.10 -15.91
CA ALA A 292 1.40 -11.00 -16.16
C ALA A 292 1.72 -10.24 -17.45
N TRP A 293 3.01 -10.05 -17.77
CA TRP A 293 3.44 -9.15 -18.84
C TRP A 293 4.50 -9.73 -19.80
N PRO A 294 4.33 -10.97 -20.33
CA PRO A 294 5.39 -11.64 -21.07
C PRO A 294 5.75 -10.88 -22.35
N ALA A 295 4.77 -10.26 -22.98
CA ALA A 295 4.94 -9.46 -24.18
C ALA A 295 5.74 -8.15 -23.98
N PHE A 296 5.87 -7.67 -22.73
CA PHE A 296 6.60 -6.43 -22.45
C PHE A 296 8.05 -6.67 -22.00
N ARG A 297 8.43 -7.90 -21.63
CA ARG A 297 9.75 -8.19 -21.07
C ARG A 297 10.89 -7.74 -21.97
N GLU A 298 10.95 -8.29 -23.18
CA GLU A 298 12.04 -8.02 -24.11
C GLU A 298 12.07 -6.54 -24.57
N PRO A 299 10.93 -5.90 -24.96
CA PRO A 299 10.93 -4.48 -25.29
C PRO A 299 11.39 -3.57 -24.14
N VAL A 300 10.93 -3.84 -22.91
CA VAL A 300 11.29 -3.03 -21.74
C VAL A 300 12.76 -3.20 -21.38
N GLU A 301 13.26 -4.44 -21.32
CA GLU A 301 14.68 -4.71 -21.04
C GLU A 301 15.60 -4.07 -22.07
N ARG A 302 15.23 -4.12 -23.35
CA ARG A 302 16.05 -3.57 -24.44
C ARG A 302 16.05 -2.04 -24.47
N HIS A 303 14.89 -1.41 -24.25
CA HIS A 303 14.73 0.02 -24.55
C HIS A 303 14.64 0.92 -23.32
N VAL A 304 14.16 0.42 -22.17
CA VAL A 304 14.11 1.19 -20.92
C VAL A 304 15.47 1.14 -20.21
N ARG A 305 16.24 0.05 -20.35
CA ARG A 305 17.54 -0.07 -19.70
C ARG A 305 18.53 1.04 -20.08
N PRO A 306 18.73 1.39 -21.36
CA PRO A 306 19.64 2.49 -21.71
C PRO A 306 19.19 3.85 -21.15
N PHE A 307 17.89 4.05 -20.93
CA PHE A 307 17.37 5.25 -20.27
C PHE A 307 17.70 5.27 -18.79
N VAL A 308 17.49 4.15 -18.08
CA VAL A 308 17.93 3.99 -16.69
C VAL A 308 19.45 4.19 -16.57
N ASP A 309 20.22 3.72 -17.54
CA ASP A 309 21.67 3.90 -17.54
C ASP A 309 22.12 5.28 -18.06
N GLU A 310 21.18 6.21 -18.28
CA GLU A 310 21.41 7.60 -18.72
C GLU A 310 22.12 7.72 -20.08
N GLN A 311 22.03 6.68 -20.92
CA GLN A 311 22.64 6.62 -22.24
C GLN A 311 21.75 7.20 -23.34
N VAL A 312 20.43 7.26 -23.11
CA VAL A 312 19.45 7.84 -24.03
C VAL A 312 18.50 8.77 -23.29
N THR A 313 17.90 9.71 -24.02
CA THR A 313 16.87 10.60 -23.49
C THR A 313 15.52 9.88 -23.35
N LEU A 314 14.62 10.46 -22.54
CA LEU A 314 13.24 9.96 -22.38
C LEU A 314 12.53 9.80 -23.74
N ASP A 315 12.60 10.81 -24.62
CA ASP A 315 11.94 10.77 -25.92
C ASP A 315 12.47 9.65 -26.81
N ARG A 316 13.79 9.41 -26.80
CA ARG A 316 14.42 8.32 -27.55
C ARG A 316 13.99 6.95 -27.00
N MET A 317 13.94 6.80 -25.68
CA MET A 317 13.44 5.58 -25.04
C MET A 317 11.99 5.31 -25.41
N ALA A 318 11.12 6.31 -25.27
CA ALA A 318 9.69 6.16 -25.53
C ALA A 318 9.42 5.79 -27.00
N ALA A 319 10.08 6.46 -27.95
CA ALA A 319 9.95 6.15 -29.37
C ALA A 319 10.44 4.73 -29.72
N ALA A 320 11.60 4.32 -29.22
CA ALA A 320 12.16 2.99 -29.47
C ALA A 320 11.29 1.89 -28.83
N LEU A 321 10.86 2.10 -27.59
CA LEU A 321 9.95 1.19 -26.88
C LEU A 321 8.65 1.01 -27.66
N ALA A 322 8.01 2.10 -28.09
CA ALA A 322 6.76 2.05 -28.85
C ALA A 322 6.87 1.25 -30.15
N GLN A 323 7.98 1.38 -30.88
CA GLN A 323 8.23 0.60 -32.09
C GLN A 323 8.37 -0.89 -31.81
N ALA A 324 9.04 -1.25 -30.71
CA ALA A 324 9.33 -2.64 -30.34
C ALA A 324 8.17 -3.39 -29.67
N LEU A 325 7.10 -2.72 -29.28
CA LEU A 325 5.89 -3.39 -28.78
C LEU A 325 5.31 -4.35 -29.84
N PRO A 326 4.59 -5.41 -29.44
CA PRO A 326 3.87 -6.27 -30.37
C PRO A 326 2.76 -5.54 -31.14
#